data_AF-A0AAU6YZ83-F1
#
_entry.id   AF-A0AAU6YZ83-F1
#
_cell.length_a   1.000
_cell.length_b   1.000
_cell.length_c   1.000
_cell.angle_alpha   90.00
_cell.angle_beta   90.00
_cell.angle_gamma   90.00
#
_symmetry.space_group_name_H-M   'P 1'
#
loop_
_entity.id
_entity.type
_entity.pdbx_description
1 polymer ?
#
loop_
_entity_poly.entity_id
_entity_poly.type
_entity_poly.pdbx_seq_one_letter_code
_entity_poly.pdbx_strand_id
1 'polypeptide(L)'
;MPKISPELLSVLRCPVTGSPLEQDGEDHLTTAAGPSGEKLRYPIEDGIPLLLPPELLPAAAAASSSQHDGGRPDGSAPAGS
;
A
#
# COMPACT_ATOMS: atom_id res chain seq x y z
N MET A 1 -2.56 18.69 -2.11
CA MET A 1 -2.35 17.26 -1.81
C MET A 1 -2.78 16.98 -0.38
N PRO A 2 -3.62 15.95 -0.13
CA PRO A 2 -3.86 15.48 1.22
C PRO A 2 -2.56 14.86 1.74
N LYS A 3 -1.88 15.57 2.65
CA LYS A 3 -0.73 15.02 3.38
C LYS A 3 -1.27 14.04 4.40
N ILE A 4 -0.74 12.82 4.43
CA ILE A 4 -1.02 11.89 5.53
C ILE A 4 -0.66 12.62 6.83
N SER A 5 -1.55 12.56 7.82
CA SER A 5 -1.33 13.24 9.10
C SER A 5 -0.06 12.70 9.76
N PRO A 6 0.76 13.54 10.42
CA PRO A 6 2.04 13.14 11.01
C PRO A 6 1.92 11.99 12.03
N GLU A 7 0.76 11.89 12.69
CA GLU A 7 0.39 10.78 13.59
C GLU A 7 0.36 9.43 12.84
N LEU A 8 -0.20 9.39 11.63
CA LEU A 8 -0.26 8.18 10.81
C LEU A 8 1.09 7.82 10.21
N LEU A 9 1.87 8.81 9.75
CA LEU A 9 3.25 8.60 9.29
C LEU A 9 4.13 7.97 10.38
N SER A 10 3.91 8.32 11.65
CA SER A 10 4.66 7.74 12.77
C SER A 10 4.43 6.24 12.95
N VAL A 11 3.27 5.72 12.52
CA VAL A 11 2.91 4.29 12.59
C VAL A 11 3.39 3.53 11.35
N LEU A 12 3.49 4.18 10.19
CA LEU A 12 3.91 3.54 8.95
C LEU A 12 5.37 3.04 9.04
N ARG A 13 5.54 1.74 8.84
CA ARG A 13 6.84 1.06 8.86
C ARG A 13 7.15 0.42 7.51
N CYS A 14 8.44 0.32 7.22
CA CYS A 14 8.93 -0.41 6.06
C CYS A 14 8.51 -1.89 6.14
N PRO A 15 7.89 -2.46 5.10
CA PRO A 15 7.48 -3.87 5.08
C PRO A 15 8.67 -4.84 5.08
N VAL A 16 9.86 -4.40 4.68
CA VAL A 16 11.06 -5.24 4.58
C VAL A 16 11.91 -5.16 5.86
N THR A 17 12.12 -3.96 6.39
CA THR A 17 13.06 -3.74 7.52
C THR A 17 12.40 -3.30 8.82
N GLY A 18 11.10 -2.96 8.80
CA GLY A 18 10.40 -2.39 9.97
C GLY A 18 10.83 -0.97 10.35
N SER A 19 11.71 -0.33 9.57
CA SER A 19 12.21 1.03 9.84
C SER A 19 11.14 2.10 9.58
N PRO A 20 11.25 3.30 10.19
CA PRO A 20 10.36 4.42 9.90
C PRO A 20 10.39 4.84 8.43
N LEU A 21 9.28 5.39 7.98
CA LEU A 21 9.14 6.01 6.66
C LEU A 21 9.00 7.53 6.79
N GLU A 22 9.59 8.28 5.87
CA GLU A 22 9.37 9.72 5.71
C GLU A 22 8.73 10.01 4.35
N GLN A 23 7.86 11.01 4.31
CA GLN A 23 7.20 11.42 3.08
C GLN A 23 8.05 12.44 2.31
N ASP A 24 8.38 12.09 1.07
CA ASP A 24 9.09 12.93 0.09
C ASP A 24 8.18 13.11 -1.12
N GLY A 25 7.43 14.21 -1.13
CA GLY A 25 6.45 14.48 -2.18
C GLY A 25 5.36 13.39 -2.26
N GLU A 26 5.39 12.64 -3.36
CA GLU A 26 4.44 11.56 -3.70
C GLU A 26 4.97 10.16 -3.38
N ASP A 27 6.07 10.08 -2.62
CA ASP A 27 6.67 8.83 -2.20
C ASP A 27 6.94 8.81 -0.69
N HIS A 28 7.05 7.60 -0.16
CA HIS A 28 7.58 7.33 1.17
C HIS A 28 8.96 6.68 1.07
N LEU A 29 9.96 7.27 1.72
CA LEU A 29 11.32 6.72 1.79
C LEU A 29 11.63 6.14 3.16
N THR A 30 12.42 5.08 3.19
CA THR A 30 12.94 4.55 4.45
C THR A 30 14.00 5.48 5.04
N THR A 31 13.95 5.69 6.36
CA THR A 31 14.99 6.46 7.07
C THR A 31 16.31 5.69 7.13
N ALA A 32 16.24 4.36 7.18
CA ALA A 32 17.38 3.44 7.17
C ALA A 32 17.54 2.75 5.80
N ALA A 33 18.76 2.28 5.53
CA ALA A 33 19.04 1.44 4.38
C ALA A 33 18.34 0.08 4.49
N GLY A 34 17.85 -0.41 3.35
CA GLY A 34 17.34 -1.75 3.18
C GLY A 34 18.43 -2.82 3.17
N PRO A 35 18.07 -4.10 2.96
CA PRO A 35 19.02 -5.20 2.88
C PRO A 35 20.07 -5.04 1.77
N SER A 36 19.74 -4.29 0.71
CA SER A 36 20.68 -3.96 -0.39
C SER A 36 21.62 -2.79 -0.09
N GLY A 37 21.52 -2.16 1.09
CA GLY A 37 22.31 -0.97 1.47
C GLY A 37 21.75 0.36 0.97
N GLU A 38 20.63 0.35 0.25
CA GLU A 38 19.98 1.54 -0.30
C GLU A 38 18.66 1.85 0.40
N LYS A 39 18.24 3.12 0.41
CA LYS A 39 16.92 3.50 0.93
C LYS A 39 15.84 3.03 -0.04
N LEU A 40 14.80 2.40 0.49
CA LEU A 40 13.66 1.93 -0.29
C LEU A 40 12.67 3.08 -0.45
N ARG A 41 12.08 3.19 -1.64
CA ARG A 41 11.08 4.20 -2.01
C ARG A 41 9.76 3.51 -2.34
N TYR A 42 8.67 4.02 -1.81
CA TYR A 42 7.32 3.48 -1.98
C TYR A 42 6.40 4.56 -2.52
N PRO A 43 5.84 4.40 -3.74
CA PRO A 43 4.98 5.42 -4.34
C PRO A 43 3.62 5.49 -3.65
N ILE A 44 2.98 6.65 -3.76
CA ILE A 44 1.61 6.89 -3.30
C ILE A 44 0.71 7.00 -4.53
N GLU A 45 -0.17 6.04 -4.73
CA GLU A 45 -1.10 5.98 -5.86
C GLU A 45 -2.53 6.23 -5.37
N ASP A 46 -3.25 7.19 -5.95
CA ASP A 46 -4.60 7.60 -5.53
C ASP A 46 -4.70 7.98 -4.03
N GLY A 47 -3.59 8.45 -3.43
CA GLY A 47 -3.50 8.74 -2.00
C GLY A 47 -3.27 7.51 -1.10
N ILE A 48 -3.06 6.32 -1.68
CA ILE A 48 -2.77 5.07 -0.97
C ILE A 48 -1.27 4.73 -1.11
N PRO A 49 -0.52 4.63 0.00
CA PRO A 49 0.88 4.22 -0.04
C PRO A 49 1.06 2.75 -0.44
N LEU A 50 1.85 2.48 -1.47
CA LEU A 50 2.13 1.13 -1.95
C LEU A 50 3.29 0.48 -1.18
N LEU A 51 3.01 0.00 0.04
CA LEU A 51 4.00 -0.65 0.92
C LEU A 51 4.22 -2.12 0.60
N LEU A 52 4.67 -2.42 -0.62
CA LEU A 52 5.00 -3.77 -1.06
C LEU A 52 6.51 -4.00 -1.12
N PRO A 53 7.00 -5.21 -0.79
CA PRO A 53 8.36 -5.61 -1.13
C PRO A 53 8.61 -5.39 -2.64
N PRO A 54 9.81 -4.94 -3.05
CA PRO A 54 10.09 -4.58 -4.43
C PRO A 54 9.88 -5.75 -5.40
N GLU A 55 10.11 -6.99 -4.95
CA GLU A 55 9.85 -8.20 -5.74
C GLU A 55 8.36 -8.41 -6.07
N LEU A 56 7.44 -7.80 -5.33
CA LEU A 56 5.99 -7.95 -5.50
C LEU A 56 5.35 -6.79 -6.30
N LEU A 57 6.09 -5.72 -6.60
CA LEU A 57 5.60 -4.60 -7.41
C LEU A 57 5.12 -5.03 -8.82
N PRO A 58 5.81 -5.94 -9.55
CA PRO A 58 5.32 -6.43 -10.83
C PRO A 58 4.00 -7.19 -10.71
N ALA A 59 3.79 -7.92 -9.61
CA ALA A 59 2.56 -8.65 -9.35
C ALA A 59 1.39 -7.69 -9.08
N ALA A 60 1.63 -6.58 -8.37
CA ALA A 60 0.63 -5.54 -8.16
C ALA A 60 0.21 -4.86 -9.47
N ALA A 61 1.16 -4.55 -10.36
CA ALA A 61 0.86 -3.97 -11.67
C ALA A 61 0.07 -4.93 -12.58
N ALA A 62 0.29 -6.24 -12.44
CA ALA A 62 -0.44 -7.26 -13.20
C ALA A 62 -1.84 -7.56 -12.63
N ALA A 63 -2.10 -7.22 -11.37
CA ALA A 63 -3.39 -7.44 -10.73
C ALA A 63 -4.41 -6.41 -11.23
N SER A 64 -5.52 -6.88 -11.82
CA SER A 64 -6.64 -6.00 -12.17
C SER A 64 -7.39 -5.54 -10.91
N SER A 65 -7.70 -4.25 -10.81
CA SER A 65 -8.41 -3.64 -9.67
C SER A 65 -9.79 -4.25 -9.36
N SER A 66 -10.36 -5.01 -10.30
CA SER A 66 -11.62 -5.75 -10.14
C SER A 66 -11.54 -6.93 -9.18
N GLN A 67 -10.34 -7.36 -8.76
CA GLN A 67 -10.19 -8.45 -7.79
C GLN A 67 -10.37 -8.00 -6.33
N HIS A 68 -10.53 -6.69 -6.08
CA HIS A 68 -10.73 -6.16 -4.74
C HIS A 68 -12.21 -5.91 -4.38
N ASP A 69 -13.15 -6.26 -5.27
CA ASP A 69 -14.56 -6.35 -4.91
C ASP A 69 -14.76 -7.66 -4.15
N GLY A 70 -14.50 -7.63 -2.85
CA GLY A 70 -14.80 -8.72 -1.93
C GLY A 70 -16.29 -9.04 -2.06
N GLY A 71 -16.60 -10.08 -2.83
CA GLY A 71 -17.95 -10.45 -3.18
C GLY A 71 -18.87 -10.45 -1.97
N ARG A 72 -19.89 -9.60 -1.99
CA ARG A 72 -21.03 -9.71 -1.10
C ARG A 72 -21.84 -10.92 -1.54
N PRO A 73 -22.00 -11.99 -0.73
CA PRO A 73 -23.04 -12.97 -1.00
C PRO A 73 -24.34 -12.34 -0.54
N ASP A 74 -24.93 -11.45 -1.37
CA ASP A 74 -26.31 -11.04 -1.12
C ASP A 74 -27.21 -12.17 -1.61
N GLY A 75 -27.56 -13.04 -0.66
CA GLY A 75 -28.52 -14.10 -0.84
C GLY A 75 -29.89 -13.52 -1.19
N SER A 76 -30.13 -13.29 -2.47
CA SER A 76 -31.47 -13.01 -2.97
C SER A 76 -32.18 -14.35 -3.16
N ALA A 77 -32.92 -14.75 -2.14
CA ALA A 77 -33.84 -15.88 -2.22
C ALA A 77 -34.94 -15.59 -3.25
N PRO A 78 -35.31 -16.53 -4.14
CA PRO A 78 -36.50 -16.39 -4.94
C PRO A 78 -37.71 -16.80 -4.08
N ALA A 79 -38.45 -15.83 -3.57
CA ALA A 79 -39.80 -16.08 -3.07
C ALA A 79 -40.79 -15.82 -4.21
N GLY A 80 -41.25 -16.90 -4.84
CA GLY A 80 -42.43 -16.86 -5.67
C GLY A 80 -43.70 -16.80 -4.81
N SER A 81 -44.71 -16.11 -5.33
CA SER A 81 -46.12 -16.53 -5.44
C SER A 81 -46.93 -15.39 -6.05
#